data_AF-A0A0J9W2Z7-F1
#
_entry.id   AF-A0A0J9W2Z7-F1
#
_cell.length_a   1.000
_cell.length_b   1.000
_cell.length_c   1.000
_cell.angle_alpha   90.00
_cell.angle_beta   90.00
_cell.angle_gamma   90.00
#
_symmetry.space_group_name_H-M   'P 1'
#
loop_
_entity.id
_entity.type
_entity.pdbx_description
1 polymer ?
#
loop_
_entity_poly.entity_id
_entity_poly.type
_entity_poly.pdbx_seq_one_letter_code
_entity_poly.pdbx_strand_id
1 'polypeptide(L)'
;MELSLLYFLCILSLASASFPFNFGLSSSPVLLPRAKNPTSKDGNCGSNSETNATCLTSTFGNCCSEKGFCGKTSAYCSEGCQEAFGSCSSSADGQLVSTSGSCGATSTSNITCEGSTYGDCCSEKGYCGKNATYCGAGCQSMFGTCSSGDESSTTTATSDKTSTSTAASSTSLGAISIDGNCGSNSDINATCKDSTFGDCCSAKGYCGGTSGK
;
A
#
# COMPACT_ATOMS: atom_id res chain seq x y z
N MET A 1 -61.11 9.78 52.22
CA MET A 1 -61.58 10.56 51.06
C MET A 1 -60.97 11.94 51.21
N GLU A 2 -60.20 12.36 50.19
CA GLU A 2 -59.61 13.70 50.00
C GLU A 2 -58.50 14.11 50.99
N LEU A 3 -57.29 14.59 50.64
CA LEU A 3 -56.64 14.92 49.37
C LEU A 3 -55.21 15.39 49.78
N SER A 4 -54.13 14.64 49.63
CA SER A 4 -53.40 14.29 48.41
C SER A 4 -52.93 15.46 47.52
N LEU A 5 -52.67 16.68 48.04
CA LEU A 5 -52.18 17.78 47.18
C LEU A 5 -51.07 18.71 47.71
N LEU A 6 -50.45 18.44 48.86
CA LEU A 6 -49.37 19.31 49.40
C LEU A 6 -47.95 18.73 49.27
N TYR A 7 -47.78 17.61 48.56
CA TYR A 7 -46.50 16.93 48.38
C TYR A 7 -45.66 17.43 47.18
N PHE A 8 -46.16 18.39 46.38
CA PHE A 8 -45.53 18.70 45.07
C PHE A 8 -44.79 20.05 44.96
N LEU A 9 -44.62 20.81 46.03
CA LEU A 9 -43.97 22.15 45.95
C LEU A 9 -42.75 22.35 46.87
N CYS A 10 -42.01 21.30 47.19
CA CYS A 10 -40.75 21.42 47.95
C CYS A 10 -39.60 20.60 47.35
N ILE A 11 -39.35 20.76 46.04
CA ILE A 11 -38.09 20.36 45.40
C ILE A 11 -37.62 21.40 44.37
N LEU A 12 -37.96 22.67 44.62
CA LEU A 12 -37.29 23.81 44.00
C LEU A 12 -36.00 24.12 44.78
N SER A 13 -35.03 23.21 44.77
CA SER A 13 -33.67 23.49 45.23
C SER A 13 -32.75 23.54 44.01
N LEU A 14 -32.51 24.77 43.57
CA LEU A 14 -31.48 25.12 42.62
C LEU A 14 -30.12 24.71 43.18
N ALA A 15 -29.49 23.73 42.54
CA ALA A 15 -28.05 23.54 42.59
C ALA A 15 -27.55 23.31 41.16
N SER A 16 -27.50 24.38 40.38
CA SER A 16 -26.63 24.48 39.21
C SER A 16 -25.19 24.52 39.70
N ALA A 17 -24.61 23.36 39.97
CA ALA A 17 -23.17 23.21 40.07
C ALA A 17 -22.60 23.36 38.65
N SER A 18 -22.26 24.59 38.30
CA SER A 18 -21.41 24.92 37.17
C SER A 18 -20.02 24.35 37.43
N PHE A 19 -19.80 23.10 37.03
CA PHE A 19 -18.44 22.62 36.81
C PHE A 19 -17.89 23.35 35.58
N PRO A 20 -16.79 24.11 35.69
CA PRO A 20 -16.02 24.45 34.51
C PRO A 20 -15.31 23.15 34.09
N PHE A 21 -16.01 22.29 33.35
CA PHE A 21 -15.35 21.29 32.51
C PHE A 21 -14.66 22.02 31.36
N ASN A 22 -13.57 22.68 31.69
CA ASN A 22 -12.58 23.13 30.75
C ASN A 22 -11.66 21.93 30.47
N PHE A 23 -12.19 20.94 29.76
CA PHE A 23 -11.38 20.02 29.00
C PHE A 23 -11.52 20.41 27.53
N GLY A 24 -10.87 21.52 27.19
CA GLY A 24 -10.35 21.70 25.85
C GLY A 24 -9.25 20.65 25.61
N LEU A 25 -9.64 19.41 25.32
CA LEU A 25 -8.75 18.46 24.70
C LEU A 25 -9.10 18.40 23.22
N SER A 26 -8.49 19.36 22.52
CA SER A 26 -8.10 19.30 21.11
C SER A 26 -8.39 17.95 20.46
N SER A 27 -9.54 17.86 19.78
CA SER A 27 -9.85 16.82 18.79
C SER A 27 -9.01 17.05 17.53
N SER A 28 -7.70 17.13 17.68
CA SER A 28 -6.77 16.94 16.58
C SER A 28 -6.55 15.43 16.50
N PRO A 29 -6.88 14.74 15.40
CA PRO A 29 -6.48 13.36 15.25
C PRO A 29 -4.96 13.34 15.33
N VAL A 30 -4.41 12.82 16.43
CA VAL A 30 -2.99 12.53 16.53
C VAL A 30 -2.78 11.40 15.54
N LEU A 31 -2.44 11.76 14.30
CA LEU A 31 -1.92 10.86 13.30
C LEU A 31 -0.54 10.41 13.83
N LEU A 32 -0.57 9.46 14.77
CA LEU A 32 0.61 8.74 15.19
C LEU A 32 1.18 8.06 13.94
N PRO A 33 2.48 8.20 13.67
CA PRO A 33 3.08 7.52 12.54
C PRO A 33 2.87 6.02 12.70
N ARG A 34 2.26 5.40 11.67
CA ARG A 34 1.94 3.97 11.47
C ARG A 34 3.06 2.98 11.86
N ALA A 35 4.28 3.47 12.06
CA ALA A 35 5.49 2.71 12.35
C ALA A 35 5.63 2.17 13.79
N LYS A 36 4.69 2.44 14.71
CA LYS A 36 4.80 1.97 16.11
C LYS A 36 3.67 1.03 16.57
N ASN A 37 2.70 0.75 15.72
CA ASN A 37 1.53 -0.03 16.08
C ASN A 37 1.87 -1.54 16.08
N PRO A 38 1.59 -2.29 17.16
CA PRO A 38 1.88 -3.71 17.23
C PRO A 38 0.95 -4.51 16.30
N THR A 39 1.42 -5.65 15.76
CA THR A 39 0.57 -6.55 14.98
C THR A 39 -0.50 -7.20 15.87
N SER A 40 -1.76 -7.15 15.43
CA SER A 40 -2.93 -7.72 16.10
C SER A 40 -2.78 -9.23 16.33
N LYS A 41 -3.03 -9.66 17.57
CA LYS A 41 -2.93 -11.06 18.04
C LYS A 41 -4.29 -11.69 18.36
N ASP A 42 -5.31 -10.86 18.48
CA ASP A 42 -6.69 -11.21 18.83
C ASP A 42 -7.68 -10.91 17.69
N GLY A 43 -7.22 -10.26 16.62
CA GLY A 43 -8.05 -9.87 15.49
C GLY A 43 -8.63 -8.46 15.63
N ASN A 44 -8.34 -7.73 16.70
CA ASN A 44 -8.78 -6.35 16.88
C ASN A 44 -7.71 -5.38 16.34
N CYS A 45 -8.15 -4.27 15.75
CA CYS A 45 -7.28 -3.25 15.18
C CYS A 45 -7.82 -1.84 15.34
N GLY A 46 -6.95 -0.85 15.14
CA GLY A 46 -7.30 0.56 15.29
C GLY A 46 -7.94 0.85 16.63
N SER A 47 -9.03 1.62 16.63
CA SER A 47 -9.71 2.03 17.87
C SER A 47 -10.38 0.90 18.65
N ASN A 48 -10.58 -0.28 18.04
CA ASN A 48 -11.13 -1.46 18.72
C ASN A 48 -10.03 -2.29 19.41
N SER A 49 -8.76 -1.87 19.30
CA SER A 49 -7.64 -2.47 20.00
C SER A 49 -7.13 -1.52 21.08
N GLU A 50 -6.91 -2.05 22.30
CA GLU A 50 -6.36 -1.28 23.43
C GLU A 50 -4.96 -0.70 23.12
N THR A 51 -4.25 -1.29 22.16
CA THR A 51 -2.89 -0.89 21.76
C THR A 51 -2.85 -0.24 20.38
N ASN A 52 -4.01 0.08 19.79
CA ASN A 52 -4.12 0.54 18.41
C ASN A 52 -3.43 -0.42 17.43
N ALA A 53 -3.60 -1.73 17.61
CA ALA A 53 -2.91 -2.73 16.82
C ALA A 53 -3.19 -2.61 15.31
N THR A 54 -2.25 -3.05 14.49
CA THR A 54 -2.38 -3.15 13.04
C THR A 54 -2.65 -4.59 12.60
N CYS A 55 -3.44 -4.73 11.54
CA CYS A 55 -3.67 -5.98 10.84
C CYS A 55 -2.52 -6.37 9.91
N LEU A 56 -1.57 -5.48 9.63
CA LEU A 56 -0.43 -5.79 8.76
C LEU A 56 0.31 -7.02 9.29
N THR A 57 0.45 -8.04 8.44
CA THR A 57 1.05 -9.35 8.71
C THR A 57 0.30 -10.21 9.75
N SER A 58 -0.93 -9.84 10.11
CA SER A 58 -1.75 -10.62 11.03
C SER A 58 -2.29 -11.89 10.36
N THR A 59 -2.41 -12.98 11.14
CA THR A 59 -2.99 -14.24 10.67
C THR A 59 -4.46 -14.09 10.27
N PHE A 60 -5.18 -13.18 10.94
CA PHE A 60 -6.58 -12.86 10.66
C PHE A 60 -6.78 -12.16 9.30
N GLY A 61 -5.75 -11.48 8.79
CA GLY A 61 -5.80 -10.72 7.55
C GLY A 61 -5.17 -9.35 7.68
N ASN A 62 -4.90 -8.70 6.54
CA ASN A 62 -4.16 -7.44 6.49
C ASN A 62 -5.04 -6.20 6.60
N CYS A 63 -6.36 -6.34 6.46
CA CYS A 63 -7.27 -5.21 6.40
C CYS A 63 -7.90 -4.96 7.76
N CYS A 64 -7.94 -3.69 8.17
CA CYS A 64 -8.65 -3.28 9.37
C CYS A 64 -10.00 -2.69 8.96
N SER A 65 -11.09 -3.39 9.23
CA SER A 65 -12.43 -2.90 8.86
C SER A 65 -12.79 -1.61 9.57
N GLU A 66 -13.85 -0.94 9.12
CA GLU A 66 -14.42 0.24 9.80
C GLU A 66 -14.72 -0.04 11.28
N LYS A 67 -15.11 -1.28 11.59
CA LYS A 67 -15.44 -1.73 12.96
C LYS A 67 -14.22 -2.14 13.78
N GLY A 68 -13.01 -2.03 13.24
CA GLY A 68 -11.77 -2.33 13.95
C GLY A 68 -11.51 -3.82 14.09
N PHE A 69 -11.83 -4.61 13.07
CA PHE A 69 -11.50 -6.03 13.01
C PHE A 69 -10.58 -6.34 11.85
N CYS A 70 -9.64 -7.27 12.07
CA CYS A 70 -8.74 -7.76 11.04
C CYS A 70 -9.39 -8.81 10.17
N GLY A 71 -9.25 -8.66 8.86
CA GLY A 71 -9.74 -9.65 7.92
C GLY A 71 -9.10 -9.56 6.54
N LYS A 72 -9.54 -10.49 5.69
CA LYS A 72 -9.00 -10.74 4.35
C LYS A 72 -9.99 -10.44 3.23
N THR A 73 -11.29 -10.36 3.54
CA THR A 73 -12.36 -10.21 2.54
C THR A 73 -12.73 -8.75 2.35
N SER A 74 -13.47 -8.46 1.27
CA SER A 74 -14.02 -7.13 0.99
C SER A 74 -14.75 -6.49 2.19
N ALA A 75 -15.45 -7.28 3.01
CA ALA A 75 -16.09 -6.79 4.24
C ALA A 75 -15.12 -6.10 5.22
N TYR A 76 -13.83 -6.41 5.15
CA TYR A 76 -12.78 -5.79 5.96
C TYR A 76 -11.90 -4.82 5.17
N CYS A 77 -11.77 -5.07 3.87
CA CYS A 77 -10.78 -4.43 3.01
C CYS A 77 -11.39 -3.37 2.07
N SER A 78 -12.72 -3.21 2.02
CA SER A 78 -13.40 -2.26 1.13
C SER A 78 -13.74 -0.95 1.87
N GLU A 79 -14.92 -0.39 1.60
CA GLU A 79 -15.35 0.89 2.16
C GLU A 79 -15.24 0.91 3.69
N GLY A 80 -14.68 1.99 4.23
CA GLY A 80 -14.46 2.16 5.66
C GLY A 80 -13.24 1.42 6.23
N CYS A 81 -12.45 0.72 5.41
CA CYS A 81 -11.20 0.14 5.88
C CYS A 81 -10.22 1.24 6.39
N GLN A 82 -9.60 0.97 7.53
CA GLN A 82 -8.72 1.91 8.24
C GLN A 82 -7.27 1.75 7.76
N GLU A 83 -6.84 2.58 6.81
CA GLU A 83 -5.48 2.52 6.21
C GLU A 83 -4.33 2.74 7.20
N ALA A 84 -4.59 3.43 8.30
CA ALA A 84 -3.61 3.59 9.38
C ALA A 84 -3.30 2.26 10.09
N PHE A 85 -4.22 1.31 10.05
CA PHE A 85 -4.16 0.05 10.79
C PHE A 85 -4.22 -1.19 9.89
N GLY A 86 -4.39 -1.05 8.57
CA GLY A 86 -4.41 -2.17 7.63
C GLY A 86 -4.09 -1.78 6.19
N SER A 87 -4.08 -2.77 5.30
CA SER A 87 -3.96 -2.59 3.86
C SER A 87 -5.35 -2.65 3.24
N CYS A 88 -5.89 -1.50 2.83
CA CYS A 88 -7.26 -1.37 2.34
C CYS A 88 -7.41 -1.56 0.82
N SER A 89 -6.36 -2.06 0.19
CA SER A 89 -6.38 -2.45 -1.22
C SER A 89 -7.01 -3.84 -1.34
N SER A 90 -8.33 -3.89 -1.52
CA SER A 90 -8.96 -5.04 -2.19
C SER A 90 -8.91 -4.77 -3.69
N SER A 91 -8.51 -5.75 -4.51
CA SER A 91 -9.08 -5.77 -5.86
C SER A 91 -10.60 -5.92 -5.76
N ALA A 92 -11.32 -5.41 -6.75
CA ALA A 92 -12.77 -5.27 -6.78
C ALA A 92 -13.55 -6.56 -6.41
N ASP A 93 -12.92 -7.72 -6.56
CA ASP A 93 -13.52 -9.04 -6.34
C ASP A 93 -13.22 -9.68 -4.96
N GLY A 94 -12.65 -8.93 -4.00
CA GLY A 94 -12.31 -9.47 -2.67
C GLY A 94 -11.10 -10.41 -2.69
N GLN A 95 -10.25 -10.25 -3.70
CA GLN A 95 -9.02 -11.00 -3.91
C GLN A 95 -7.88 -10.37 -3.09
N LEU A 96 -7.07 -11.20 -2.45
CA LEU A 96 -5.97 -10.74 -1.61
C LEU A 96 -4.79 -10.30 -2.46
N VAL A 97 -4.26 -9.10 -2.23
CA VAL A 97 -3.04 -8.65 -2.93
C VAL A 97 -1.83 -9.49 -2.51
N SER A 98 -1.09 -9.95 -3.50
CA SER A 98 0.09 -10.79 -3.30
C SER A 98 1.19 -10.03 -2.55
N THR A 99 1.64 -10.62 -1.45
CA THR A 99 2.79 -10.14 -0.66
C THR A 99 4.03 -11.01 -0.82
N SER A 100 3.87 -12.21 -1.39
CA SER A 100 4.95 -13.16 -1.68
C SER A 100 5.34 -13.22 -3.15
N GLY A 101 4.63 -12.48 -4.02
CA GLY A 101 4.81 -12.54 -5.47
C GLY A 101 4.13 -13.74 -6.13
N SER A 102 3.36 -14.54 -5.39
CA SER A 102 2.54 -15.64 -5.92
C SER A 102 1.10 -15.19 -6.15
N CYS A 103 0.42 -15.73 -7.18
CA CYS A 103 -0.95 -15.37 -7.54
C CYS A 103 -1.69 -16.56 -8.17
N GLY A 104 -2.98 -16.37 -8.48
CA GLY A 104 -3.81 -17.41 -9.09
C GLY A 104 -4.59 -18.25 -8.08
N ALA A 105 -5.47 -19.12 -8.60
CA ALA A 105 -6.21 -20.10 -7.82
C ALA A 105 -5.34 -21.25 -7.28
N THR A 106 -4.08 -21.34 -7.73
CA THR A 106 -3.10 -22.36 -7.33
C THR A 106 -2.54 -22.11 -5.93
N SER A 107 -2.60 -20.88 -5.45
CA SER A 107 -2.36 -20.59 -4.04
C SER A 107 -3.58 -21.03 -3.24
N THR A 108 -3.42 -21.46 -1.99
CA THR A 108 -4.50 -21.88 -1.07
C THR A 108 -5.52 -20.76 -0.76
N SER A 109 -5.52 -19.67 -1.53
CA SER A 109 -6.34 -18.47 -1.42
C SER A 109 -6.44 -17.80 -2.79
N ASN A 110 -7.54 -17.08 -3.02
CA ASN A 110 -7.80 -16.27 -4.21
C ASN A 110 -6.89 -15.01 -4.14
N ILE A 111 -5.67 -15.06 -4.73
CA ILE A 111 -4.62 -14.02 -4.60
C ILE A 111 -4.39 -13.25 -5.92
N THR A 112 -4.50 -11.92 -5.89
CA THR A 112 -4.27 -10.99 -7.01
C THR A 112 -2.85 -10.44 -7.02
N CYS A 113 -2.37 -10.07 -8.19
CA CYS A 113 -1.18 -9.25 -8.36
C CYS A 113 -1.49 -7.75 -8.42
N GLU A 114 -2.73 -7.34 -8.65
CA GLU A 114 -3.08 -5.93 -8.75
C GLU A 114 -2.79 -5.18 -7.44
N GLY A 115 -2.01 -4.09 -7.54
CA GLY A 115 -1.52 -3.33 -6.39
C GLY A 115 -0.36 -3.99 -5.65
N SER A 116 0.18 -5.11 -6.15
CA SER A 116 1.34 -5.78 -5.58
C SER A 116 2.64 -5.06 -5.95
N THR A 117 3.59 -5.01 -5.01
CA THR A 117 4.93 -4.46 -5.25
C THR A 117 5.72 -5.23 -6.32
N TYR A 118 5.34 -6.48 -6.58
CA TYR A 118 5.96 -7.32 -7.61
C TYR A 118 5.50 -6.94 -9.03
N GLY A 119 4.35 -6.28 -9.16
CA GLY A 119 3.70 -5.87 -10.41
C GLY A 119 2.31 -6.46 -10.54
N ASP A 120 1.48 -5.86 -11.40
CA ASP A 120 0.03 -6.11 -11.45
C ASP A 120 -0.40 -7.34 -12.26
N CYS A 121 0.52 -7.96 -13.00
CA CYS A 121 0.22 -9.07 -13.90
C CYS A 121 0.47 -10.42 -13.24
N CYS A 122 -0.52 -11.32 -13.28
CA CYS A 122 -0.37 -12.69 -12.84
C CYS A 122 -0.02 -13.60 -14.01
N SER A 123 1.22 -14.10 -14.07
CA SER A 123 1.66 -15.01 -15.13
C SER A 123 0.90 -16.34 -15.12
N GLU A 124 0.97 -17.08 -16.23
CA GLU A 124 0.44 -18.46 -16.34
C GLU A 124 0.95 -19.38 -15.23
N LYS A 125 2.16 -19.11 -14.72
CA LYS A 125 2.82 -19.91 -13.68
C LYS A 125 2.45 -19.49 -12.25
N GLY A 126 1.56 -18.51 -12.09
CA GLY A 126 1.11 -18.07 -10.77
C GLY A 126 2.10 -17.15 -10.05
N TYR A 127 2.81 -16.32 -10.81
CA TYR A 127 3.72 -15.30 -10.26
C TYR A 127 3.36 -13.90 -10.73
N CYS A 128 3.52 -12.92 -9.83
CA CYS A 128 3.31 -11.50 -10.08
C CYS A 128 4.49 -10.84 -10.78
N GLY A 129 4.21 -9.96 -11.72
CA GLY A 129 5.20 -9.18 -12.44
C GLY A 129 4.57 -8.04 -13.24
N LYS A 130 5.39 -7.31 -14.00
CA LYS A 130 4.96 -6.15 -14.80
C LYS A 130 5.45 -6.15 -16.25
N ASN A 131 6.22 -7.16 -16.66
CA ASN A 131 6.76 -7.24 -18.01
C ASN A 131 5.98 -8.25 -18.87
N ALA A 132 6.26 -8.26 -20.18
CA ALA A 132 5.56 -9.10 -21.14
C ALA A 132 5.57 -10.60 -20.82
N THR A 133 6.56 -11.12 -20.10
CA THR A 133 6.58 -12.52 -19.65
C THR A 133 5.49 -12.82 -18.63
N TYR A 134 5.09 -11.82 -17.85
CA TYR A 134 4.03 -11.94 -16.84
C TYR A 134 2.67 -11.47 -17.37
N CYS A 135 2.66 -10.39 -18.15
CA CYS A 135 1.44 -9.74 -18.64
C CYS A 135 0.98 -10.28 -20.00
N GLY A 136 1.85 -10.97 -20.74
CA GLY A 136 1.57 -11.45 -22.10
C GLY A 136 0.78 -12.75 -22.14
N ALA A 137 1.10 -13.59 -23.14
CA ALA A 137 0.37 -14.84 -23.37
C ALA A 137 0.36 -15.74 -22.13
N GLY A 138 -0.83 -16.22 -21.76
CA GLY A 138 -1.03 -17.08 -20.59
C GLY A 138 -1.22 -16.33 -19.26
N CYS A 139 -1.18 -14.99 -19.26
CA CYS A 139 -1.52 -14.21 -18.07
C CYS A 139 -2.94 -14.52 -17.56
N GLN A 140 -3.06 -14.73 -16.25
CA GLN A 140 -4.29 -15.07 -15.55
C GLN A 140 -5.09 -13.79 -15.23
N SER A 141 -5.95 -13.37 -16.14
CA SER A 141 -6.69 -12.09 -16.05
C SER A 141 -7.67 -11.97 -14.88
N MET A 142 -8.03 -13.07 -14.23
CA MET A 142 -8.82 -13.04 -12.98
C MET A 142 -7.96 -12.71 -11.75
N PHE A 143 -6.64 -12.65 -11.88
CA PHE A 143 -5.69 -12.49 -10.78
C PHE A 143 -4.67 -11.38 -11.05
N GLY A 144 -4.86 -10.59 -12.11
CA GLY A 144 -3.94 -9.55 -12.52
C GLY A 144 -4.37 -8.87 -13.81
N THR A 145 -3.74 -7.74 -14.11
CA THR A 145 -3.94 -7.03 -15.38
C THR A 145 -3.09 -7.67 -16.48
N CYS A 146 -3.73 -8.19 -17.53
CA CYS A 146 -3.04 -8.83 -18.63
C CYS A 146 -3.00 -7.92 -19.86
N SER A 147 -1.84 -7.82 -20.50
CA SER A 147 -1.64 -7.10 -21.75
C SER A 147 -1.91 -8.06 -22.91
N SER A 148 -3.13 -8.02 -23.44
CA SER A 148 -3.47 -8.69 -24.69
C SER A 148 -2.89 -7.92 -25.87
N GLY A 149 -1.61 -8.14 -26.19
CA GLY A 149 -1.03 -8.08 -27.54
C GLY A 149 -1.18 -6.85 -28.46
N ASP A 150 -1.94 -5.81 -28.14
CA ASP A 150 -2.14 -4.64 -29.00
C ASP A 150 -2.02 -3.35 -28.18
N GLU A 151 -0.90 -2.66 -28.40
CA GLU A 151 -0.57 -1.33 -27.88
C GLU A 151 -1.65 -0.29 -28.25
N SER A 152 -2.00 0.62 -27.33
CA SER A 152 -1.62 2.04 -27.48
C SER A 152 -2.46 3.01 -26.62
N SER A 153 -1.77 3.92 -25.95
CA SER A 153 -1.93 5.36 -26.26
C SER A 153 -0.59 6.10 -26.21
N THR A 154 0.19 5.86 -27.26
CA THR A 154 0.68 6.83 -28.26
C THR A 154 1.52 8.05 -27.84
N THR A 155 2.77 8.08 -28.28
CA THR A 155 3.23 8.94 -29.41
C THR A 155 4.49 8.34 -30.04
N THR A 156 4.30 7.58 -31.12
CA THR A 156 4.64 7.94 -32.51
C THR A 156 6.06 7.50 -32.89
N ALA A 157 6.13 6.38 -33.63
CA ALA A 157 7.33 5.96 -34.34
C ALA A 157 7.61 6.91 -35.52
N THR A 158 8.85 7.33 -35.66
CA THR A 158 9.46 7.48 -36.98
C THR A 158 10.88 6.94 -36.86
N SER A 159 11.09 5.76 -37.44
CA SER A 159 12.42 5.36 -37.86
C SER A 159 12.76 6.20 -39.09
N ASP A 160 13.84 6.96 -39.05
CA ASP A 160 14.92 6.67 -39.98
C ASP A 160 16.27 7.20 -39.52
N LYS A 161 17.29 6.46 -39.91
CA LYS A 161 18.68 6.59 -39.47
C LYS A 161 19.20 8.01 -39.55
N THR A 162 19.80 8.49 -38.46
CA THR A 162 21.16 9.07 -38.42
C THR A 162 21.44 9.70 -37.07
N SER A 163 22.66 9.43 -36.63
CA SER A 163 23.54 10.05 -35.67
C SER A 163 23.15 11.33 -34.91
N THR A 164 23.66 11.35 -33.68
CA THR A 164 24.28 12.49 -32.99
C THR A 164 23.40 13.25 -32.00
N SER A 165 23.51 12.79 -30.75
CA SER A 165 23.68 13.56 -29.50
C SER A 165 23.26 15.03 -29.48
N THR A 166 22.37 15.38 -28.55
CA THR A 166 22.75 16.23 -27.41
C THR A 166 21.70 16.17 -26.29
N ALA A 167 22.20 16.22 -25.07
CA ALA A 167 21.50 15.99 -23.82
C ALA A 167 20.63 17.18 -23.37
N ALA A 168 19.50 16.87 -22.73
CA ALA A 168 19.10 17.37 -21.41
C ALA A 168 17.78 16.67 -21.04
N SER A 169 17.83 15.65 -20.20
CA SER A 169 17.63 15.75 -18.74
C SER A 169 16.17 16.00 -18.35
N SER A 170 15.47 14.91 -18.01
CA SER A 170 14.43 14.93 -16.98
C SER A 170 14.58 13.67 -16.14
N THR A 171 15.17 13.89 -14.99
CA THR A 171 15.59 12.97 -13.94
C THR A 171 14.37 12.25 -13.37
N SER A 172 14.19 10.97 -13.71
CA SER A 172 13.52 10.06 -12.77
C SER A 172 14.60 9.65 -11.79
N LEU A 173 14.52 10.16 -10.55
CA LEU A 173 15.39 9.74 -9.46
C LEU A 173 15.09 8.27 -9.15
N GLY A 174 15.70 7.37 -9.91
CA GLY A 174 16.00 6.03 -9.43
C GLY A 174 16.87 6.18 -8.18
N ALA A 175 16.66 5.30 -7.20
CA ALA A 175 17.48 5.28 -6.00
C ALA A 175 18.98 5.20 -6.36
N ILE A 176 19.82 5.92 -5.62
CA ILE A 176 21.28 5.89 -5.80
C ILE A 176 21.78 4.50 -5.43
N SER A 177 22.56 3.89 -6.32
CA SER A 177 23.16 2.58 -6.11
C SER A 177 24.10 2.61 -4.90
N ILE A 178 23.80 1.79 -3.88
CA ILE A 178 24.57 1.67 -2.62
C ILE A 178 25.51 0.46 -2.61
N ASP A 179 25.32 -0.47 -3.54
CA ASP A 179 26.02 -1.76 -3.67
C ASP A 179 26.82 -1.85 -4.97
N GLY A 180 26.74 -0.83 -5.83
CA GLY A 180 27.46 -0.78 -7.11
C GLY A 180 26.72 -1.47 -8.26
N ASN A 181 25.51 -1.97 -8.04
CA ASN A 181 24.67 -2.52 -9.10
C ASN A 181 23.71 -1.46 -9.62
N CYS A 182 23.48 -1.45 -10.93
CA CYS A 182 22.66 -0.43 -11.57
C CYS A 182 21.91 -0.96 -12.79
N GLY A 183 20.90 -0.19 -13.20
CA GLY A 183 20.06 -0.57 -14.33
C GLY A 183 19.41 -1.93 -14.05
N SER A 184 19.44 -2.81 -15.05
CA SER A 184 18.80 -4.14 -14.99
C SER A 184 19.46 -5.14 -14.05
N ASN A 185 20.65 -4.86 -13.53
CA ASN A 185 21.34 -5.70 -12.54
C ASN A 185 21.04 -5.26 -11.10
N SER A 186 20.15 -4.28 -10.92
CA SER A 186 19.66 -3.80 -9.63
C SER A 186 18.17 -4.09 -9.51
N ASP A 187 17.75 -4.64 -8.36
CA ASP A 187 16.36 -5.00 -8.07
C ASP A 187 15.42 -3.79 -8.01
N ILE A 188 15.98 -2.58 -7.88
CA ILE A 188 15.27 -1.30 -7.84
C ILE A 188 15.57 -0.43 -9.05
N ASN A 189 16.28 -0.96 -10.07
CA ASN A 189 16.78 -0.19 -11.22
C ASN A 189 17.59 1.05 -10.78
N ALA A 190 18.51 0.85 -9.82
CA ALA A 190 19.29 1.92 -9.23
C ALA A 190 20.16 2.66 -10.27
N THR A 191 20.41 3.94 -10.01
CA THR A 191 21.30 4.78 -10.84
C THR A 191 22.63 4.97 -10.13
N CYS A 192 23.67 5.18 -10.93
CA CYS A 192 25.01 5.40 -10.42
C CYS A 192 25.30 6.88 -10.11
N LYS A 193 24.41 7.79 -10.48
CA LYS A 193 24.62 9.23 -10.30
C LYS A 193 24.76 9.55 -8.81
N ASP A 194 25.87 10.19 -8.45
CA ASP A 194 26.26 10.54 -7.07
C ASP A 194 26.60 9.33 -6.18
N SER A 195 26.86 8.16 -6.77
CA SER A 195 27.34 6.97 -6.05
C SER A 195 28.85 6.97 -5.87
N THR A 196 29.34 6.40 -4.76
CA THR A 196 30.78 6.26 -4.47
C THR A 196 31.54 5.34 -5.43
N PHE A 197 30.82 4.51 -6.19
CA PHE A 197 31.39 3.60 -7.21
C PHE A 197 31.63 4.30 -8.56
N GLY A 198 31.10 5.51 -8.74
CA GLY A 198 31.22 6.32 -9.96
C GLY A 198 29.91 6.42 -10.73
N ASP A 199 29.77 7.49 -11.52
CA ASP A 199 28.48 7.95 -12.05
C ASP A 199 27.91 7.16 -13.22
N CYS A 200 28.66 6.21 -13.80
CA CYS A 200 28.25 5.51 -15.02
C CYS A 200 27.79 4.09 -14.72
N CYS A 201 26.65 3.71 -15.31
CA CYS A 201 26.17 2.33 -15.30
C CYS A 201 26.69 1.57 -16.53
N SER A 202 27.48 0.51 -16.32
CA SER A 202 27.94 -0.38 -17.38
C SER A 202 26.78 -1.16 -18.01
N ALA A 203 26.95 -1.62 -19.25
CA ALA A 203 26.00 -2.51 -19.92
C ALA A 203 25.81 -3.86 -19.19
N LYS A 204 26.73 -4.21 -18.29
CA LYS A 204 26.62 -5.36 -17.39
C LYS A 204 25.92 -5.03 -16.06
N GLY A 205 25.51 -3.77 -15.88
CA GLY A 205 24.74 -3.29 -14.73
C GLY A 205 25.59 -3.06 -13.48
N TYR A 206 26.78 -2.48 -13.64
CA TYR A 206 27.65 -2.10 -12.53
C TYR A 206 28.05 -0.62 -12.62
N CYS A 207 28.05 0.07 -11.49
CA CYS A 207 28.48 1.45 -11.34
C CYS A 207 30.00 1.56 -11.37
N GLY A 208 30.49 2.51 -12.15
CA GLY A 208 31.92 2.74 -12.36
C GLY A 208 32.20 4.19 -12.78
N GLY A 209 33.41 4.66 -12.51
CA GLY A 209 33.93 5.91 -13.04
C GLY A 209 34.77 5.68 -14.29
N THR A 210 34.60 6.48 -15.34
CA THR A 210 35.50 6.52 -16.49
C THR A 210 36.80 7.26 -16.16
N SER A 211 37.59 6.68 -15.24
CA SER A 211 38.98 7.10 -15.03
C SER A 211 39.88 6.17 -15.84
N GLY A 212 40.06 6.52 -17.13
CA GLY A 212 40.82 5.71 -18.07
C GLY A 212 42.33 5.74 -17.87
N LYS A 213 42.99 4.71 -18.40
CA LYS A 213 44.21 4.75 -19.20
C LYS A 213 44.24 3.51 -20.09
#